data_AF-A0A7C4CT02-F1
#
_entry.id   AF-A0A7C4CT02-F1
#
_cell.length_a   1.000
_cell.length_b   1.000
_cell.length_c   1.000
_cell.angle_alpha   90.00
_cell.angle_beta   90.00
_cell.angle_gamma   90.00
#
_symmetry.space_group_name_H-M   'P 1'
#
loop_
_entity.id
_entity.type
_entity.pdbx_description
1 polymer ?
#
loop_
_entity_poly.entity_id
_entity_poly.type
_entity_poly.pdbx_seq_one_letter_code
_entity_poly.pdbx_strand_id
1 'polypeptide(L)'
;LGPWNPHRVLYSVPRAGQMGFHQRTEYNKRILRIGKDGKEITPKGGFIRYGLVRGPYILIEGSVPGPEKRPIKLRYPARPPKELPEAPPQITYISLESPQGK
;
A
#
# COMPACT_ATOMS: atom_id res chain seq x y z
N LEU A 1 24.21 -8.04 -27.56
CA LEU A 1 23.61 -8.08 -26.20
C LEU A 1 23.26 -9.53 -25.81
N GLY A 2 24.22 -10.46 -25.95
CA GLY A 2 24.00 -11.90 -25.83
C GLY A 2 25.08 -12.68 -26.57
N PRO A 3 25.11 -14.02 -26.43
CA PRO A 3 26.06 -14.89 -27.14
C PRO A 3 25.81 -14.89 -28.66
N TRP A 4 26.78 -15.39 -29.43
CA TRP A 4 26.73 -15.44 -30.90
C TRP A 4 25.50 -16.19 -31.44
N ASN A 5 25.22 -17.35 -30.85
CA ASN A 5 24.04 -18.16 -31.14
C ASN A 5 23.14 -18.15 -29.90
N PRO A 6 21.84 -17.83 -30.01
CA PRO A 6 21.06 -17.54 -31.23
C PRO A 6 21.31 -16.12 -31.79
N HIS A 7 21.14 -15.96 -33.11
CA HIS A 7 21.25 -14.67 -33.83
C HIS A 7 20.07 -13.71 -33.58
N ARG A 8 19.61 -13.61 -32.34
CA ARG A 8 18.60 -12.64 -31.89
C ARG A 8 18.84 -12.32 -30.44
N VAL A 9 18.46 -11.11 -30.03
CA VAL A 9 18.47 -10.79 -28.61
C VAL A 9 17.25 -11.42 -27.95
N LEU A 10 17.48 -12.15 -26.85
CA LEU A 10 16.43 -12.80 -26.09
C LEU A 10 15.58 -11.76 -25.33
N TYR A 11 14.30 -12.08 -25.11
CA TYR A 11 13.39 -11.23 -24.33
C TYR A 11 13.78 -11.11 -22.85
N SER A 12 14.55 -12.06 -22.34
CA SER A 12 15.06 -12.07 -20.96
C SER A 12 16.18 -11.06 -20.73
N VAL A 13 16.81 -10.54 -21.80
CA VAL A 13 17.87 -9.54 -21.68
C VAL A 13 17.24 -8.20 -21.25
N PRO A 14 17.63 -7.63 -20.10
CA PRO A 14 17.05 -6.39 -19.60
C PRO A 14 17.36 -5.24 -20.55
N ARG A 15 16.35 -4.40 -20.80
CA ARG A 15 16.42 -3.23 -21.69
C ARG A 15 15.67 -2.06 -21.07
N ALA A 16 15.99 -0.86 -21.53
CA ALA A 16 15.21 0.31 -21.20
C ALA A 16 13.77 0.14 -21.69
N GLY A 17 12.82 0.68 -20.91
CA GLY A 17 11.40 0.56 -21.18
C GLY A 17 10.58 1.23 -20.09
N GLN A 18 9.27 1.07 -20.15
CA GLN A 18 8.35 1.64 -19.17
C GLN A 18 8.57 1.02 -17.78
N MET A 19 8.82 1.88 -16.78
CA MET A 19 8.86 1.51 -15.37
C MET A 19 7.73 2.23 -14.63
N GLY A 20 6.85 1.46 -13.99
CA GLY A 20 5.77 2.00 -13.16
C GLY A 20 4.39 1.99 -13.84
N PHE A 21 3.39 2.44 -13.08
CA PHE A 21 1.97 2.38 -13.46
C PHE A 21 1.41 0.96 -13.75
N HIS A 22 2.15 -0.08 -13.41
CA HIS A 22 1.67 -1.46 -13.52
C HIS A 22 0.60 -1.79 -12.48
N GLN A 23 -0.39 -2.59 -12.86
CA GLN A 23 -1.36 -3.14 -11.91
C GLN A 23 -0.67 -4.22 -11.07
N ARG A 24 -0.78 -4.08 -9.74
CA ARG A 24 -0.27 -5.05 -8.76
C ARG A 24 -1.41 -5.54 -7.89
N THR A 25 -1.32 -6.79 -7.44
CA THR A 25 -2.23 -7.37 -6.46
C THR A 25 -1.40 -7.85 -5.30
N GLU A 26 -1.53 -7.17 -4.17
CA GLU A 26 -0.93 -7.60 -2.90
C GLU A 26 -1.98 -8.39 -2.11
N TYR A 27 -1.54 -9.47 -1.47
CA TYR A 27 -2.38 -10.38 -0.71
C TYR A 27 -2.14 -10.22 0.78
N ASN A 28 -3.14 -10.61 1.57
CA ASN A 28 -3.02 -10.87 3.02
C ASN A 28 -2.51 -9.68 3.84
N LYS A 29 -2.87 -8.47 3.45
CA LYS A 29 -2.66 -7.28 4.28
C LYS A 29 -3.67 -7.26 5.42
N ARG A 30 -3.18 -7.17 6.66
CA ARG A 30 -4.03 -7.12 7.84
C ARG A 30 -4.70 -5.76 7.95
N ILE A 31 -5.98 -5.76 8.31
CA ILE A 31 -6.69 -4.55 8.70
C ILE A 31 -6.47 -4.35 10.19
N LEU A 32 -5.95 -3.19 10.56
CA LEU A 32 -5.64 -2.82 11.94
C LEU A 32 -6.82 -2.11 12.59
N ARG A 33 -7.48 -1.19 11.88
CA ARG A 33 -8.64 -0.45 12.39
C ARG A 33 -9.59 -0.08 11.27
N ILE A 34 -10.89 -0.09 11.56
CA ILE A 34 -11.93 0.50 10.73
C ILE A 34 -12.59 1.59 11.57
N GLY A 35 -12.57 2.83 11.07
CA GLY A 35 -13.11 3.99 11.79
C GLY A 35 -14.11 4.76 10.93
N LYS A 36 -15.02 5.48 11.59
CA LYS A 36 -16.03 6.33 10.92
C LYS A 36 -15.58 7.79 10.79
N ASP A 37 -14.81 8.30 11.75
CA ASP A 37 -14.33 9.68 11.75
C ASP A 37 -12.83 9.76 11.46
N GLY A 38 -12.48 10.25 10.26
CA GLY A 38 -11.10 10.42 9.83
C GLY A 38 -10.31 11.48 10.59
N LYS A 39 -10.94 12.32 11.43
CA LYS A 39 -10.23 13.29 12.28
C LYS A 39 -9.32 12.60 13.29
N GLU A 40 -9.67 11.39 13.74
CA GLU A 40 -8.89 10.63 14.73
C GLU A 40 -7.51 10.18 14.24
N ILE A 41 -7.34 10.02 12.93
CA ILE A 41 -6.12 9.50 12.30
C ILE A 41 -5.32 10.57 11.57
N THR A 42 -5.93 11.72 11.32
CA THR A 42 -5.32 12.78 10.52
C THR A 42 -4.24 13.48 11.34
N PRO A 43 -2.96 13.47 10.91
CA PRO A 43 -1.88 14.13 11.64
C PRO A 43 -2.06 15.65 11.66
N LYS A 44 -1.38 16.34 12.57
CA LYS A 44 -1.35 17.81 12.60
C LYS A 44 -0.86 18.35 11.25
N GLY A 45 -1.65 19.20 10.60
CA GLY A 45 -1.35 19.72 9.26
C GLY A 45 -1.83 18.83 8.09
N GLY A 46 -2.40 17.65 8.38
CA GLY A 46 -2.95 16.74 7.38
C GLY A 46 -1.92 15.87 6.66
N PHE A 47 -2.40 14.90 5.90
CA PHE A 47 -1.54 14.01 5.12
C PHE A 47 -0.92 14.77 3.94
N ILE A 48 0.40 14.61 3.76
CA ILE A 48 1.13 15.21 2.64
C ILE A 48 0.51 14.76 1.31
N ARG A 49 0.25 15.72 0.42
CA ARG A 49 -0.37 15.51 -0.91
C ARG A 49 -1.79 14.93 -0.90
N TYR A 50 -2.37 14.63 0.26
CA TYR A 50 -3.76 14.17 0.40
C TYR A 50 -4.65 15.22 1.06
N GLY A 51 -4.31 15.65 2.28
CA GLY A 51 -5.09 16.56 3.10
C GLY A 51 -5.73 15.87 4.32
N LEU A 52 -6.88 16.39 4.75
CA LEU A 52 -7.61 15.87 5.91
C LEU A 52 -8.54 14.71 5.50
N VAL A 53 -8.58 13.64 6.30
CA VAL A 53 -9.55 12.55 6.11
C VAL A 53 -10.84 12.94 6.83
N ARG A 54 -11.92 13.15 6.09
CA ARG A 54 -13.22 13.60 6.65
C ARG A 54 -14.24 12.48 6.84
N GLY A 55 -14.01 11.32 6.21
CA GLY A 55 -14.96 10.22 6.17
C GLY A 55 -14.46 8.96 6.86
N PRO A 56 -15.14 7.82 6.63
CA PRO A 56 -14.71 6.54 7.15
C PRO A 56 -13.35 6.15 6.56
N TYR A 57 -12.54 5.47 7.35
CA TYR A 57 -11.18 5.08 7.00
C TYR A 57 -10.89 3.64 7.41
N ILE A 58 -9.89 3.07 6.73
CA ILE A 58 -9.34 1.76 7.05
C ILE A 58 -7.84 1.95 7.24
N LEU A 59 -7.33 1.47 8.38
CA LEU A 59 -5.92 1.40 8.67
C LEU A 59 -5.42 0.01 8.29
N ILE A 60 -4.50 -0.05 7.33
CA ILE A 60 -3.93 -1.29 6.80
C ILE A 60 -2.48 -1.40 7.28
N GLU A 61 -2.06 -2.62 7.60
CA GLU A 61 -0.68 -2.91 7.98
C GLU A 61 0.29 -2.73 6.78
N GLY A 62 1.33 -1.92 6.98
CA GLY A 62 2.39 -1.70 5.99
C GLY A 62 1.99 -0.73 4.86
N SER A 63 2.56 -0.93 3.67
CA SER A 63 2.35 -0.09 2.49
C SER A 63 1.34 -0.70 1.50
N VAL A 64 0.85 0.14 0.59
CA VAL A 64 -0.05 -0.22 -0.51
C VAL A 64 0.50 0.37 -1.82
N PRO A 65 0.42 -0.34 -2.96
CA PRO A 65 1.00 0.14 -4.20
C PRO A 65 0.25 1.34 -4.77
N GLY A 66 1.00 2.40 -5.06
CA GLY A 66 0.51 3.61 -5.70
C GLY A 66 0.87 4.88 -4.93
N PRO A 67 0.77 6.05 -5.57
CA PRO A 67 0.90 7.33 -4.90
C PRO A 67 -0.34 7.64 -4.05
N GLU A 68 -0.24 8.68 -3.22
CA GLU A 68 -1.36 9.23 -2.45
C GLU A 68 -2.52 9.60 -3.40
N LYS A 69 -3.78 9.46 -2.94
CA LYS A 69 -5.04 9.68 -3.71
C LYS A 69 -5.38 8.62 -4.77
N ARG A 70 -4.50 7.65 -5.08
CA ARG A 70 -4.86 6.60 -6.04
C ARG A 70 -6.00 5.72 -5.50
N PRO A 71 -7.08 5.47 -6.27
CA PRO A 71 -8.11 4.55 -5.84
C PRO A 71 -7.57 3.11 -5.79
N ILE A 72 -7.88 2.42 -4.69
CA ILE A 72 -7.48 1.04 -4.44
C ILE A 72 -8.75 0.20 -4.33
N LYS A 73 -8.73 -0.99 -4.93
CA LYS A 73 -9.81 -1.98 -4.81
C LYS A 73 -9.44 -2.97 -3.72
N LEU A 74 -10.19 -2.97 -2.62
CA LEU A 74 -10.10 -3.99 -1.58
C LEU A 74 -11.01 -5.16 -1.96
N ARG A 75 -10.50 -6.39 -1.78
CA ARG A 75 -11.22 -7.63 -2.05
C ARG A 75 -10.98 -8.60 -0.91
N TYR A 76 -11.97 -9.44 -0.61
CA TYR A 76 -11.78 -10.58 0.28
C TYR A 76 -10.59 -11.45 -0.16
N PRO A 77 -9.83 -12.02 0.79
CA PRO A 77 -8.64 -12.77 0.48
C PRO A 77 -9.01 -14.05 -0.27
N ALA A 78 -8.52 -14.18 -1.50
CA ALA A 78 -8.68 -15.42 -2.28
C ALA A 78 -7.84 -16.58 -1.72
N ARG A 79 -6.79 -16.27 -0.95
CA ARG A 79 -5.88 -17.23 -0.33
C ARG A 79 -5.67 -16.83 1.13
N PRO A 80 -6.61 -17.17 2.03
CA PRO A 80 -6.49 -16.80 3.44
C PRO A 80 -5.21 -17.40 4.04
N PRO A 81 -4.50 -16.66 4.90
CA PRO A 81 -3.34 -17.19 5.61
C PRO A 81 -3.78 -18.35 6.51
N LYS A 82 -2.91 -19.36 6.65
CA LYS A 82 -3.16 -20.52 7.51
C LYS A 82 -3.17 -20.15 8.99
N GLU A 83 -2.29 -19.23 9.36
CA GLU A 83 -2.18 -18.69 10.71
C GLU A 83 -2.89 -17.34 10.73
N LEU A 84 -4.05 -17.31 11.36
CA LEU A 84 -4.76 -16.07 11.65
C LEU A 84 -4.50 -15.72 13.12
N PRO A 85 -4.06 -14.49 13.42
CA PRO A 85 -4.00 -14.04 14.80
C PRO A 85 -5.42 -14.05 15.37
N GLU A 86 -5.65 -14.87 16.40
CA GLU A 86 -6.97 -15.07 17.03
C GLU A 86 -7.48 -13.78 17.71
N ALA A 87 -6.56 -12.97 18.22
CA ALA A 87 -6.89 -11.72 18.88
C ALA A 87 -6.98 -10.55 17.89
N PRO A 88 -7.99 -9.66 18.06
CA PRO A 88 -8.01 -8.39 17.36
C PRO A 88 -6.76 -7.58 17.72
N PRO A 89 -6.17 -6.83 16.77
CA PRO A 89 -5.02 -6.00 17.05
C PRO A 89 -5.40 -4.91 18.06
N GLN A 90 -4.68 -4.85 19.19
CA GLN A 90 -4.82 -3.76 20.15
C GLN A 90 -3.90 -2.61 19.74
N ILE A 91 -4.48 -1.48 19.38
CA ILE A 91 -3.73 -0.27 19.01
C ILE A 91 -3.58 0.58 20.27
N THR A 92 -2.38 0.60 20.83
CA THR A 92 -2.06 1.37 22.04
C THR A 92 -1.82 2.85 21.73
N TYR A 93 -1.17 3.14 20.61
CA TYR A 93 -0.78 4.50 20.23
C TYR A 93 -0.84 4.69 18.72
N ILE A 94 -1.32 5.86 18.29
CA ILE A 94 -1.30 6.33 16.91
C ILE A 94 -0.57 7.66 16.91
N SER A 95 0.51 7.77 16.13
CA SER A 95 1.21 9.04 15.96
C SER A 95 0.38 10.00 15.12
N LEU A 96 0.09 11.18 15.68
CA LEU A 96 -0.57 12.31 15.02
C LEU A 96 0.41 13.48 14.77
N GLU A 97 1.70 13.21 14.91
CA GLU A 97 2.74 14.20 14.64
C GLU A 97 2.77 14.54 13.14
N SER A 98 3.08 15.80 12.84
CA SER A 98 3.20 16.25 11.45
C SER A 98 4.39 15.55 10.80
N PRO A 99 4.20 14.87 9.65
CA PRO A 99 5.32 14.35 8.86
C PRO A 99 6.01 15.46 8.02
N GLN A 100 5.50 16.69 8.03
CA GLN A 100 6.07 17.82 7.26
C GLN A 100 7.21 18.48 8.03
N GLY A 101 8.46 18.28 7.58
CA GLY A 101 9.64 18.97 8.09
C GLY A 101 9.95 18.67 9.56
N LYS A 102 11.11 18.07 9.84
CA LYS A 102 11.65 18.08 11.20
C LYS A 102 12.41 19.37 11.43
#